data_AF-A0A0C9WBD1-F1
#
_entry.id   AF-A0A0C9WBD1-F1
#
_cell.length_a   1.000
_cell.length_b   1.000
_cell.length_c   1.000
_cell.angle_alpha   90.00
_cell.angle_beta   90.00
_cell.angle_gamma   90.00
#
_symmetry.space_group_name_H-M   'P 1'
#
loop_
_entity.id
_entity.type
_entity.pdbx_description
1 polymer ?
#
loop_
_entity_poly.entity_id
_entity_poly.type
_entity_poly.pdbx_seq_one_letter_code
_entity_poly.pdbx_strand_id
1 'polypeptide(L)'
;MSSDPRRQAGSPTSGQKRASNALELGPRKRPMTQDPLVHHGRHFGRAVHTFCNVQTLVTNGLSLMGEDVDEASLTAHKRKEYSMFHALLKMTPGLEARLMESSEEEVIHIADLIQKGANGARADDTKGMKSAVIDWITPKGQILNPHIPRNVKAGRGFNHEHTGALLCPAGLDWGNSETRAKLVSGQMQISGDQWPVLLYANYSYDPEDPWNGLLRSGLLVSAFKHIFTSPSSVDQEPHATRSGNARIHGMHSVTKASTAYVTTQVNLTFCTL
;
A
#
# COMPACT_ATOMS: atom_id res chain seq x y z
N MET A 1 38.53 64.68 10.23
CA MET A 1 37.92 64.10 9.00
C MET A 1 38.86 63.02 8.51
N SER A 2 38.62 61.78 8.91
CA SER A 2 39.42 60.61 8.57
C SER A 2 38.45 59.55 8.05
N SER A 3 38.52 59.22 6.77
CA SER A 3 37.59 58.33 6.09
C SER A 3 38.29 57.04 5.70
N ASP A 4 37.83 55.97 6.35
CA ASP A 4 38.17 54.55 6.27
C ASP A 4 37.89 53.95 4.87
N PRO A 5 38.78 53.10 4.30
CA PRO A 5 38.49 52.38 3.06
C PRO A 5 37.68 51.09 3.33
N ARG A 6 36.57 50.97 2.62
CA ARG A 6 35.56 49.91 2.72
C ARG A 6 36.16 48.52 2.48
N ARG A 7 36.00 47.63 3.48
CA ARG A 7 36.08 46.18 3.34
C ARG A 7 34.91 45.68 2.47
N GLN A 8 35.22 45.01 1.35
CA GLN A 8 34.25 44.19 0.63
C GLN A 8 33.97 42.93 1.46
N ALA A 9 32.72 42.76 1.88
CA ALA A 9 32.24 41.56 2.54
C ALA A 9 32.00 40.47 1.49
N GLY A 10 32.61 39.30 1.70
CA GLY A 10 32.42 38.12 0.88
C GLY A 10 30.96 37.64 0.91
N SER A 11 30.48 37.22 -0.26
CA SER A 11 29.20 36.55 -0.45
C SER A 11 29.16 35.22 0.31
N PRO A 12 28.09 34.90 1.07
CA PRO A 12 27.94 33.58 1.65
C PRO A 12 27.54 32.60 0.54
N THR A 13 28.37 31.60 0.31
CA THR A 13 28.09 30.43 -0.54
C THR A 13 26.79 29.77 -0.07
N SER A 14 25.78 29.76 -0.95
CA SER A 14 24.55 29.00 -0.76
C SER A 14 24.90 27.50 -0.67
N GLY A 15 24.82 26.94 0.54
CA GLY A 15 24.93 25.51 0.72
C GLY A 15 23.83 24.80 -0.07
N GLN A 16 24.22 24.06 -1.12
CA GLN A 16 23.33 23.12 -1.78
C GLN A 16 22.90 22.07 -0.75
N LYS A 17 21.68 22.19 -0.23
CA LYS A 17 21.05 21.10 0.53
C LYS A 17 20.87 19.93 -0.43
N ARG A 18 21.60 18.84 -0.22
CA ARG A 18 21.30 17.56 -0.86
C ARG A 18 19.83 17.21 -0.61
N ALA A 19 19.06 16.99 -1.66
CA ALA A 19 17.72 16.44 -1.57
C ALA A 19 17.83 15.07 -0.87
N SER A 20 17.43 14.98 0.40
CA SER A 20 17.50 13.73 1.15
C SER A 20 16.37 12.80 0.69
N ASN A 21 16.73 11.60 0.22
CA ASN A 21 15.77 10.58 -0.21
C ASN A 21 14.91 10.12 0.98
N ALA A 22 13.60 9.93 0.78
CA ALA A 22 12.68 9.45 1.81
C ALA A 22 13.11 8.09 2.41
N LEU A 23 13.79 7.26 1.62
CA LEU A 23 14.36 5.98 2.07
C LEU A 23 15.58 6.15 2.99
N GLU A 24 16.19 7.33 3.05
CA GLU A 24 17.40 7.66 3.79
C GLU A 24 17.14 8.53 5.03
N LEU A 25 15.89 8.91 5.32
CA LEU A 25 15.52 9.70 6.50
C LEU A 25 15.30 8.88 7.77
N GLY A 26 16.11 9.16 8.79
CA GLY A 26 16.12 8.44 10.07
C GLY A 26 15.01 8.94 11.01
N PRO A 27 14.57 8.12 11.98
CA PRO A 27 13.49 8.51 12.88
C PRO A 27 13.98 9.57 13.89
N ARG A 28 13.17 10.60 14.14
CA ARG A 28 13.45 11.62 15.17
C ARG A 28 12.74 11.35 16.51
N LYS A 29 11.92 10.30 16.59
CA LYS A 29 11.20 9.86 17.81
C LYS A 29 11.39 8.36 18.04
N ARG A 30 11.44 7.95 19.32
CA ARG A 30 11.55 6.54 19.72
C ARG A 30 10.28 5.75 19.31
N PRO A 31 10.40 4.49 18.86
CA PRO A 31 9.24 3.64 18.55
C PRO A 31 8.39 3.39 19.81
N MET A 32 7.07 3.27 19.62
CA MET A 32 6.17 2.84 20.68
C MET A 32 6.36 1.33 20.91
N THR A 33 6.35 0.87 22.16
CA THR A 33 6.50 -0.54 22.56
C THR A 33 5.31 -1.37 22.10
N GLN A 34 5.36 -1.82 20.85
CA GLN A 34 4.46 -2.82 20.29
C GLN A 34 5.20 -4.16 20.24
N ASP A 35 4.46 -5.25 20.44
CA ASP A 35 5.00 -6.60 20.31
C ASP A 35 5.68 -6.78 18.93
N PRO A 36 6.92 -7.31 18.86
CA PRO A 36 7.64 -7.51 17.61
C PRO A 36 6.85 -8.31 16.56
N LEU A 37 6.10 -9.34 16.95
CA LEU A 37 5.29 -10.15 16.02
C LEU A 37 4.17 -9.32 15.38
N VAL A 38 3.54 -8.44 16.16
CA VAL A 38 2.56 -7.49 15.63
C VAL A 38 3.25 -6.54 14.65
N HIS A 39 4.46 -6.07 14.96
CA HIS A 39 5.22 -5.21 14.06
C HIS A 39 5.60 -5.91 12.73
N HIS A 40 6.13 -7.13 12.78
CA HIS A 40 6.46 -7.91 11.59
C HIS A 40 5.21 -8.27 10.77
N GLY A 41 4.10 -8.62 11.45
CA GLY A 41 2.80 -8.88 10.82
C GLY A 41 2.27 -7.70 10.01
N ARG A 42 2.51 -6.46 10.45
CA ARG A 42 2.15 -5.26 9.68
C ARG A 42 2.81 -5.24 8.32
N HIS A 43 4.11 -5.54 8.24
CA HIS A 43 4.83 -5.53 6.97
C HIS A 43 4.57 -6.77 6.13
N PHE A 44 4.45 -7.94 6.75
CA PHE A 44 4.07 -9.17 6.07
C PHE A 44 2.76 -9.01 5.28
N GLY A 45 1.72 -8.45 5.91
CA GLY A 45 0.44 -8.20 5.26
C GLY A 45 0.50 -7.17 4.11
N ARG A 46 1.43 -6.22 4.19
CA ARG A 46 1.65 -5.17 3.17
C ARG A 46 2.46 -5.65 1.98
N ALA A 47 3.48 -6.49 2.19
CA ALA A 47 4.54 -6.72 1.22
C ALA A 47 4.67 -8.18 0.75
N VAL A 48 4.07 -9.14 1.45
CA VAL A 48 4.19 -10.58 1.13
C VAL A 48 2.83 -11.20 0.84
N HIS A 49 1.89 -11.14 1.79
CA HIS A 49 0.59 -11.76 1.60
C HIS A 49 -0.53 -10.96 2.27
N THR A 50 -1.27 -10.22 1.47
CA THR A 50 -2.47 -9.52 1.92
C THR A 50 -3.64 -10.49 2.09
N PHE A 51 -4.48 -10.26 3.10
CA PHE A 51 -5.66 -11.07 3.42
C PHE A 51 -5.33 -12.54 3.74
N CYS A 52 -4.09 -12.80 4.15
CA CYS A 52 -3.66 -14.10 4.63
C CYS A 52 -4.43 -14.50 5.90
N ASN A 53 -4.88 -15.76 5.96
CA ASN A 53 -5.16 -16.43 7.23
C ASN A 53 -3.83 -16.95 7.78
N VAL A 54 -3.23 -16.19 8.70
CA VAL A 54 -1.89 -16.48 9.21
C VAL A 54 -1.85 -17.78 9.99
N GLN A 55 -2.92 -18.13 10.71
CA GLN A 55 -2.99 -19.38 11.45
C GLN A 55 -2.89 -20.57 10.50
N THR A 56 -3.71 -20.60 9.44
CA THR A 56 -3.64 -21.65 8.42
C THR A 56 -2.26 -21.69 7.74
N LEU A 57 -1.68 -20.52 7.43
CA LEU A 57 -0.34 -20.44 6.84
C LEU A 57 0.74 -21.08 7.74
N VAL A 58 0.72 -20.75 9.03
CA VAL A 58 1.70 -21.24 10.01
C VAL A 58 1.51 -22.72 10.26
N THR A 59 0.28 -23.19 10.49
CA THR A 59 -0.01 -24.61 10.70
C THR A 59 0.42 -25.45 9.50
N ASN A 60 0.02 -25.06 8.28
CA ASN A 60 0.40 -25.79 7.07
C ASN A 60 1.92 -25.76 6.83
N GLY A 61 2.56 -24.61 7.12
CA GLY A 61 4.00 -24.45 7.01
C GLY A 61 4.78 -25.37 7.95
N LEU A 62 4.35 -25.48 9.20
CA LEU A 62 4.96 -26.37 10.19
C LEU A 62 4.78 -27.84 9.83
N SER A 63 3.59 -28.24 9.36
CA SER A 63 3.37 -29.61 8.87
C SER A 63 4.34 -29.97 7.74
N LEU A 64 4.55 -29.05 6.78
CA LEU A 64 5.49 -29.28 5.67
C LEU A 64 6.96 -29.28 6.09
N MET A 65 7.34 -28.56 7.16
CA MET A 65 8.71 -28.61 7.69
C MET A 65 9.02 -29.92 8.43
N GLY A 66 8.01 -30.52 9.07
CA GLY A 66 8.16 -31.78 9.81
C GLY A 66 8.13 -33.03 8.92
N GLU A 67 7.69 -32.90 7.68
CA GLU A 67 7.63 -33.97 6.70
C GLU A 67 8.81 -33.84 5.71
N ASP A 68 9.53 -34.94 5.42
CA ASP A 68 10.53 -34.99 4.33
C ASP A 68 9.81 -35.03 2.95
N VAL A 69 9.02 -34.01 2.66
CA VAL A 69 8.30 -33.90 1.38
C VAL A 69 9.22 -33.31 0.34
N ASP A 70 9.35 -34.00 -0.80
CA ASP A 70 9.95 -33.40 -1.98
C ASP A 70 9.12 -32.20 -2.43
N GLU A 71 9.65 -30.98 -2.30
CA GLU A 71 8.98 -29.75 -2.72
C GLU A 71 8.54 -29.79 -4.19
N ALA A 72 9.24 -30.53 -5.06
CA ALA A 72 8.87 -30.67 -6.46
C ALA A 72 7.55 -31.45 -6.66
N SER A 73 7.17 -32.29 -5.69
CA SER A 73 5.91 -33.04 -5.68
C SER A 73 4.70 -32.20 -5.23
N LEU A 74 4.94 -31.03 -4.62
CA LEU A 74 3.88 -30.17 -4.12
C LEU A 74 3.11 -29.47 -5.24
N THR A 75 1.79 -29.37 -5.05
CA THR A 75 0.93 -28.59 -5.94
C THR A 75 1.39 -27.13 -5.99
N ALA A 76 1.12 -26.43 -7.10
CA ALA A 76 1.50 -25.02 -7.24
C ALA A 76 0.93 -24.14 -6.12
N HIS A 77 -0.26 -24.47 -5.60
CA HIS A 77 -0.87 -23.80 -4.47
C HIS A 77 -0.07 -24.00 -3.18
N LYS A 78 0.23 -25.26 -2.80
CA LYS A 78 1.03 -25.58 -1.61
C LYS A 78 2.43 -24.96 -1.67
N ARG A 79 3.10 -25.01 -2.83
CA ARG A 79 4.41 -24.34 -3.03
C ARG A 79 4.34 -22.85 -2.79
N LYS A 80 3.27 -22.20 -3.27
CA LYS A 80 3.07 -20.76 -3.06
C LYS A 80 2.85 -20.46 -1.58
N GLU A 81 1.99 -21.20 -0.89
CA GLU A 81 1.77 -21.05 0.56
C GLU A 81 3.05 -21.26 1.35
N TYR A 82 3.79 -22.33 1.06
CA TYR A 82 5.06 -22.62 1.72
C TYR A 82 6.11 -21.52 1.48
N SER A 83 6.18 -20.96 0.27
CA SER A 83 7.07 -19.82 -0.01
C SER A 83 6.69 -18.56 0.80
N MET A 84 5.40 -18.35 1.07
CA MET A 84 4.91 -17.24 1.88
C MET A 84 5.21 -17.47 3.37
N PHE A 85 5.12 -18.71 3.85
CA PHE A 85 5.56 -19.09 5.18
C PHE A 85 7.07 -18.88 5.37
N HIS A 86 7.91 -19.33 4.43
CA HIS A 86 9.35 -19.07 4.44
C HIS A 86 9.69 -17.58 4.43
N ALA A 87 8.94 -16.78 3.67
CA ALA A 87 9.11 -15.32 3.70
C ALA A 87 8.78 -14.74 5.09
N LEU A 88 7.74 -15.25 5.78
CA LEU A 88 7.40 -14.84 7.15
C LEU A 88 8.54 -15.17 8.14
N LEU A 89 9.12 -16.37 8.07
CA LEU A 89 10.25 -16.79 8.90
C LEU A 89 11.47 -15.88 8.67
N LYS A 90 11.83 -15.65 7.40
CA LYS A 90 12.97 -14.78 7.03
C LYS A 90 12.81 -13.34 7.53
N MET A 91 11.58 -12.84 7.58
CA MET A 91 11.28 -11.48 8.03
C MET A 91 11.27 -11.31 9.55
N THR A 92 11.16 -12.41 10.31
CA THR A 92 10.92 -12.41 11.75
C THR A 92 12.03 -13.21 12.45
N PRO A 93 13.12 -12.55 12.88
CA PRO A 93 14.25 -13.23 13.50
C PRO A 93 13.84 -14.09 14.69
N GLY A 94 14.29 -15.35 14.71
CA GLY A 94 14.00 -16.31 15.78
C GLY A 94 12.59 -16.92 15.76
N LEU A 95 11.74 -16.56 14.80
CA LEU A 95 10.38 -17.11 14.71
C LEU A 95 10.38 -18.62 14.46
N GLU A 96 11.26 -19.11 13.59
CA GLU A 96 11.35 -20.53 13.26
C GLU A 96 11.64 -21.39 14.50
N ALA A 97 12.72 -21.09 15.22
CA ALA A 97 13.07 -21.78 16.47
C ALA A 97 11.92 -21.69 17.49
N ARG A 98 11.33 -20.50 17.66
CA ARG A 98 10.19 -20.30 18.57
C ARG A 98 9.02 -21.21 18.19
N LEU A 99 8.65 -21.29 16.91
CA LEU A 99 7.54 -22.14 16.47
C LEU A 99 7.82 -23.63 16.68
N MET A 100 9.06 -24.08 16.43
CA MET A 100 9.46 -25.48 16.62
C MET A 100 9.46 -25.93 18.09
N GLU A 101 9.66 -25.00 19.02
CA GLU A 101 9.69 -25.26 20.47
C GLU A 101 8.33 -24.97 21.16
N SER A 102 7.34 -24.46 20.44
CA SER A 102 6.05 -24.03 20.98
C SER A 102 5.02 -25.15 21.08
N SER A 103 4.09 -25.05 22.04
CA SER A 103 2.87 -25.84 22.04
C SER A 103 1.90 -25.36 20.95
N GLU A 104 0.88 -26.15 20.64
CA GLU A 104 -0.14 -25.77 19.66
C GLU A 104 -0.84 -24.45 20.04
N GLU A 105 -1.15 -24.24 21.32
CA GLU A 105 -1.78 -23.01 21.81
C GLU A 105 -0.86 -21.79 21.63
N GLU A 106 0.43 -21.94 21.87
CA GLU A 106 1.41 -20.86 21.67
C GLU A 106 1.60 -20.56 20.18
N VAL A 107 1.57 -21.57 19.29
CA VAL A 107 1.58 -21.36 17.84
C VAL A 107 0.35 -20.55 17.40
N ILE A 108 -0.83 -20.86 17.92
CA ILE A 108 -2.05 -20.08 17.66
C ILE A 108 -1.87 -18.64 18.14
N HIS A 109 -1.34 -18.45 19.34
CA HIS A 109 -1.09 -17.11 19.89
C HIS A 109 -0.12 -16.28 19.04
N ILE A 110 0.97 -16.91 18.57
CA ILE A 110 1.94 -16.29 17.66
C ILE A 110 1.26 -15.86 16.35
N ALA A 111 0.45 -16.75 15.75
CA ALA A 111 -0.29 -16.46 14.54
C ALA A 111 -1.27 -15.29 14.72
N ASP A 112 -1.97 -15.23 15.86
CA ASP A 112 -2.90 -14.15 16.21
C ASP A 112 -2.19 -12.80 16.33
N LEU A 113 -0.99 -12.74 16.92
CA LEU A 113 -0.20 -11.51 17.01
C LEU A 113 0.21 -10.99 15.62
N ILE A 114 0.65 -11.89 14.73
CA ILE A 114 1.02 -11.55 13.35
C ILE A 114 -0.22 -11.09 12.57
N GLN A 115 -1.33 -11.82 12.68
CA GLN A 115 -2.62 -11.47 12.06
C GLN A 115 -3.14 -10.11 12.55
N LYS A 116 -3.03 -9.83 13.86
CA LYS A 116 -3.35 -8.54 14.47
C LYS A 116 -2.50 -7.42 13.87
N GLY A 117 -1.22 -7.69 13.62
CA GLY A 117 -0.34 -6.79 12.89
C GLY A 117 -0.85 -6.47 11.49
N ALA A 118 -1.10 -7.50 10.68
CA ALA A 118 -1.59 -7.35 9.31
C ALA A 118 -2.92 -6.59 9.24
N ASN A 119 -3.87 -6.93 10.12
CA ASN A 119 -5.18 -6.28 10.22
C ASN A 119 -5.06 -4.82 10.66
N GLY A 120 -4.21 -4.54 11.65
CA GLY A 120 -3.95 -3.19 12.13
C GLY A 120 -3.33 -2.30 11.05
N ALA A 121 -2.35 -2.81 10.29
CA ALA A 121 -1.75 -2.11 9.16
C ALA A 121 -2.81 -1.72 8.12
N ARG A 122 -3.65 -2.68 7.72
CA ARG A 122 -4.76 -2.44 6.79
C ARG A 122 -5.72 -1.36 7.27
N ALA A 123 -6.14 -1.42 8.53
CA ALA A 123 -7.07 -0.44 9.09
C ALA A 123 -6.47 0.97 9.11
N ASP A 124 -5.20 1.07 9.54
CA ASP A 124 -4.47 2.34 9.59
C ASP A 124 -4.26 2.93 8.19
N ASP A 125 -3.86 2.11 7.22
CA ASP A 125 -3.56 2.55 5.85
C ASP A 125 -4.84 2.99 5.12
N THR A 126 -5.94 2.22 5.24
CA THR A 126 -7.26 2.64 4.73
C THR A 126 -7.70 3.96 5.37
N LYS A 127 -7.54 4.11 6.69
CA LYS A 127 -7.93 5.32 7.42
C LYS A 127 -7.10 6.54 6.98
N GLY A 128 -5.78 6.38 6.85
CA GLY A 128 -4.87 7.43 6.42
C GLY A 128 -5.14 7.91 5.00
N MET A 129 -5.43 6.98 4.08
CA MET A 129 -5.68 7.31 2.69
C MET A 129 -7.08 7.84 2.41
N LYS A 130 -8.07 7.58 3.28
CA LYS A 130 -9.47 7.97 3.05
C LYS A 130 -9.63 9.45 2.71
N SER A 131 -8.92 10.35 3.39
CA SER A 131 -8.94 11.78 3.09
C SER A 131 -7.97 12.15 1.97
N ALA A 132 -6.77 11.60 2.00
CA ALA A 132 -5.70 11.93 1.06
C ALA A 132 -6.07 11.59 -0.39
N VAL A 133 -6.82 10.50 -0.61
CA VAL A 133 -7.24 10.10 -1.96
C VAL A 133 -8.06 11.19 -2.65
N ILE A 134 -8.91 11.92 -1.91
CA ILE A 134 -9.72 13.01 -2.46
C ILE A 134 -8.83 14.15 -2.91
N ASP A 135 -7.79 14.47 -2.13
CA ASP A 135 -6.82 15.50 -2.50
C ASP A 135 -6.04 15.10 -3.76
N TRP A 136 -5.72 13.81 -3.94
CA TRP A 136 -4.98 13.31 -5.11
C TRP A 136 -5.80 13.28 -6.40
N ILE A 137 -7.11 13.02 -6.31
CA ILE A 137 -7.99 13.03 -7.49
C ILE A 137 -8.53 14.42 -7.82
N THR A 138 -8.44 15.38 -6.90
CA THR A 138 -8.91 16.75 -7.14
C THR A 138 -7.85 17.50 -7.96
N PRO A 139 -8.18 18.03 -9.16
CA PRO A 139 -7.24 18.84 -9.93
C PRO A 139 -6.76 20.06 -9.13
N LYS A 140 -5.48 20.43 -9.29
CA LYS A 140 -4.87 21.53 -8.53
C LYS A 140 -5.64 22.85 -8.73
N GLY A 141 -6.00 23.49 -7.62
CA GLY A 141 -6.74 24.76 -7.62
C GLY A 141 -8.23 24.62 -7.97
N GLN A 142 -8.74 23.40 -8.13
CA GLN A 142 -10.15 23.14 -8.42
C GLN A 142 -10.85 22.45 -7.25
N ILE A 143 -12.17 22.34 -7.37
CA ILE A 143 -13.01 21.52 -6.50
C ILE A 143 -13.70 20.48 -7.36
N LEU A 144 -13.89 19.28 -6.82
CA LEU A 144 -14.78 18.30 -7.44
C LEU A 144 -16.22 18.80 -7.37
N ASN A 145 -16.97 18.57 -8.44
CA ASN A 145 -18.38 18.90 -8.52
C ASN A 145 -19.18 17.61 -8.82
N PRO A 146 -20.10 17.17 -7.94
CA PRO A 146 -20.39 17.75 -6.62
C PRO A 146 -19.20 17.63 -5.63
N HIS A 147 -19.17 18.46 -4.58
CA HIS A 147 -18.09 18.39 -3.59
C HIS A 147 -18.08 17.02 -2.88
N ILE A 148 -16.91 16.39 -2.78
CA ILE A 148 -16.72 15.15 -2.01
C ILE A 148 -16.11 15.47 -0.64
N PRO A 149 -16.82 15.23 0.48
CA PRO A 149 -16.24 15.37 1.80
C PRO A 149 -15.08 14.38 2.03
N ARG A 150 -13.94 14.89 2.51
CA ARG A 150 -12.70 14.12 2.68
C ARG A 150 -12.84 12.97 3.69
N ASN A 151 -13.65 13.14 4.72
CA ASN A 151 -13.81 12.20 5.82
C ASN A 151 -15.05 11.29 5.70
N VAL A 152 -15.81 11.37 4.60
CA VAL A 152 -17.02 10.57 4.38
C VAL A 152 -16.89 9.79 3.07
N LYS A 153 -17.20 8.48 3.09
CA LYS A 153 -17.21 7.66 1.87
C LYS A 153 -18.54 7.71 1.13
N ALA A 154 -19.63 8.05 1.83
CA ALA A 154 -20.93 8.22 1.20
C ALA A 154 -20.85 9.23 0.05
N GLY A 155 -21.46 8.89 -1.08
CA GLY A 155 -21.40 9.69 -2.30
C GLY A 155 -20.11 9.52 -3.11
N ARG A 156 -19.14 8.70 -2.70
CA ARG A 156 -18.05 8.25 -3.59
C ARG A 156 -18.51 7.06 -4.43
N GLY A 157 -17.61 6.54 -5.26
CA GLY A 157 -17.90 5.38 -6.08
C GLY A 157 -18.62 5.78 -7.37
N PHE A 158 -19.51 4.91 -7.84
CA PHE A 158 -20.36 5.21 -9.01
C PHE A 158 -21.36 6.34 -8.77
N ASN A 159 -21.66 6.68 -7.51
CA ASN A 159 -22.61 7.75 -7.16
C ASN A 159 -22.08 9.17 -7.42
N HIS A 160 -20.84 9.31 -7.90
CA HIS A 160 -20.24 10.60 -8.21
C HIS A 160 -19.48 10.52 -9.53
N GLU A 161 -19.70 11.50 -10.40
CA GLU A 161 -19.19 11.53 -11.78
C GLU A 161 -17.69 11.23 -11.87
N HIS A 162 -16.86 11.97 -11.14
CA HIS A 162 -15.40 11.79 -11.19
C HIS A 162 -14.91 10.44 -10.63
N THR A 163 -15.38 10.00 -9.46
CA THR A 163 -14.95 8.71 -8.88
C THR A 163 -15.55 7.52 -9.63
N GLY A 164 -16.73 7.68 -10.20
CA GLY A 164 -17.39 6.68 -11.03
C GLY A 164 -16.63 6.45 -12.33
N ALA A 165 -16.21 7.54 -12.99
CA ALA A 165 -15.34 7.45 -14.16
C ALA A 165 -14.03 6.69 -13.86
N LEU A 166 -13.39 6.96 -12.72
CA LEU A 166 -12.17 6.25 -12.30
C LEU A 166 -12.41 4.75 -12.01
N LEU A 167 -13.57 4.40 -11.46
CA LEU A 167 -13.93 3.02 -11.12
C LEU A 167 -14.57 2.24 -12.27
N CYS A 168 -14.95 2.93 -13.35
CA CYS A 168 -15.54 2.29 -14.51
C CYS A 168 -14.58 1.21 -15.03
N PRO A 169 -15.08 -0.02 -15.30
CA PRO A 169 -14.28 -1.06 -15.95
C PRO A 169 -13.64 -0.51 -17.22
N ALA A 170 -12.37 -0.82 -17.42
CA ALA A 170 -11.55 -0.26 -18.49
C ALA A 170 -12.10 -0.55 -19.90
N GLY A 171 -12.81 -1.66 -20.07
CA GLY A 171 -13.50 -2.02 -21.33
C GLY A 171 -14.88 -1.40 -21.51
N LEU A 172 -15.34 -0.55 -20.59
CA LEU A 172 -16.64 0.13 -20.65
C LEU A 172 -16.46 1.64 -20.74
N ASP A 173 -17.38 2.29 -21.44
CA ASP A 173 -17.43 3.75 -21.55
C ASP A 173 -18.33 4.35 -20.47
N TRP A 174 -17.74 5.10 -19.55
CA TRP A 174 -18.48 5.85 -18.52
C TRP A 174 -19.35 6.97 -19.11
N GLY A 175 -18.97 7.52 -20.25
CA GLY A 175 -19.74 8.53 -20.98
C GLY A 175 -21.06 7.99 -21.54
N ASN A 176 -21.17 6.67 -21.70
CA ASN A 176 -22.42 6.02 -22.09
C ASN A 176 -23.43 6.06 -20.92
N SER A 177 -24.56 6.72 -21.15
CA SER A 177 -25.60 6.94 -20.14
C SER A 177 -26.24 5.65 -19.62
N GLU A 178 -26.37 4.63 -20.48
CA GLU A 178 -26.93 3.33 -20.12
C GLU A 178 -25.94 2.54 -19.24
N THR A 179 -24.67 2.49 -19.63
CA THR A 179 -23.58 1.89 -18.83
C THR A 179 -23.53 2.52 -17.45
N ARG A 180 -23.47 3.86 -17.41
CA ARG A 180 -23.45 4.61 -16.14
C ARG A 180 -24.67 4.30 -15.28
N ALA A 181 -25.88 4.29 -15.86
CA ALA A 181 -27.10 4.00 -15.11
C ALA A 181 -27.10 2.57 -14.51
N LYS A 182 -26.63 1.57 -15.26
CA LYS A 182 -26.52 0.18 -14.79
C LYS A 182 -25.49 0.01 -13.67
N LEU A 183 -24.37 0.72 -13.75
CA LEU A 183 -23.33 0.73 -12.72
C LEU A 183 -23.81 1.42 -11.44
N VAL A 184 -24.45 2.58 -11.56
CA VAL A 184 -24.99 3.34 -10.41
C VAL A 184 -26.10 2.57 -9.69
N SER A 185 -27.01 1.94 -10.44
CA SER A 185 -28.11 1.15 -9.87
C SER A 185 -27.70 -0.23 -9.35
N GLY A 186 -26.47 -0.68 -9.63
CA GLY A 186 -26.00 -2.02 -9.28
C GLY A 186 -26.61 -3.16 -10.13
N GLN A 187 -27.35 -2.83 -11.20
CA GLN A 187 -27.87 -3.81 -12.15
C GLN A 187 -26.76 -4.52 -12.94
N MET A 188 -25.62 -3.84 -13.11
CA MET A 188 -24.41 -4.43 -13.67
C MET A 188 -23.45 -4.78 -12.53
N GLN A 189 -23.25 -6.08 -12.32
CA GLN A 189 -22.21 -6.59 -11.43
C GLN A 189 -20.90 -6.64 -12.20
N ILE A 190 -19.87 -6.00 -11.65
CA ILE A 190 -18.52 -6.00 -12.22
C ILE A 190 -17.79 -7.22 -11.70
N SER A 191 -17.31 -8.07 -12.60
CA SER A 191 -16.52 -9.24 -12.24
C SER A 191 -15.10 -8.83 -11.79
N GLY A 192 -14.44 -9.65 -10.97
CA GLY A 192 -13.11 -9.33 -10.42
C GLY A 192 -11.98 -9.27 -11.46
N ASP A 193 -12.21 -9.79 -12.66
CA ASP A 193 -11.34 -9.70 -13.83
C ASP A 193 -11.57 -8.43 -14.67
N GLN A 194 -12.63 -7.67 -14.38
CA GLN A 194 -12.90 -6.38 -15.02
C GLN A 194 -12.29 -5.24 -14.21
N TRP A 195 -11.13 -4.79 -14.66
CA TRP A 195 -10.31 -3.88 -13.89
C TRP A 195 -10.73 -2.42 -14.09
N PRO A 196 -10.75 -1.60 -13.03
CA PRO A 196 -11.13 -0.19 -13.14
C PRO A 196 -10.03 0.61 -13.86
N VAL A 197 -10.45 1.63 -14.62
CA VAL A 197 -9.51 2.50 -15.35
C VAL A 197 -8.50 3.20 -14.44
N LEU A 198 -8.83 3.39 -13.15
CA LEU A 198 -7.91 3.97 -12.15
C LEU A 198 -6.59 3.21 -11.99
N LEU A 199 -6.49 1.95 -12.44
CA LEU A 199 -5.24 1.19 -12.39
C LEU A 199 -4.26 1.57 -13.48
N TYR A 200 -4.75 2.15 -14.58
CA TYR A 200 -3.97 2.40 -15.77
C TYR A 200 -3.25 3.74 -15.74
N ALA A 201 -2.06 3.80 -16.34
CA ALA A 201 -1.32 5.03 -16.57
C ALA A 201 -2.22 6.04 -17.28
N ASN A 202 -2.24 7.28 -16.78
CA ASN A 202 -3.07 8.36 -17.30
C ASN A 202 -4.58 8.05 -17.39
N TYR A 203 -5.05 7.00 -16.70
CA TYR A 203 -6.44 6.53 -16.75
C TYR A 203 -6.88 6.21 -18.19
N SER A 204 -6.02 5.58 -18.96
CA SER A 204 -6.27 5.21 -20.36
C SER A 204 -6.05 3.72 -20.57
N TYR A 205 -7.03 3.06 -21.18
CA TYR A 205 -7.01 1.65 -21.52
C TYR A 205 -6.76 1.48 -23.03
N ASP A 206 -5.82 0.60 -23.36
CA ASP A 206 -5.52 0.22 -24.74
C ASP A 206 -6.15 -1.16 -25.02
N PRO A 207 -7.17 -1.25 -25.89
CA PRO A 207 -7.81 -2.53 -26.18
C PRO A 207 -6.92 -3.48 -27.00
N GLU A 208 -5.92 -2.96 -27.71
CA GLU A 208 -4.97 -3.75 -28.50
C GLU A 208 -3.80 -4.26 -27.64
N ASP A 209 -3.45 -3.52 -26.58
CA ASP A 209 -2.51 -3.95 -25.54
C ASP A 209 -3.06 -3.69 -24.13
N PRO A 210 -3.93 -4.58 -23.59
CA PRO A 210 -4.53 -4.44 -22.26
C PRO A 210 -3.53 -4.38 -21.10
N TRP A 211 -2.26 -4.76 -21.32
CA TRP A 211 -1.22 -4.69 -20.29
C TRP A 211 -0.52 -3.35 -20.27
N ASN A 212 -0.67 -2.56 -21.32
CA ASN A 212 -0.07 -1.24 -21.42
C ASN A 212 -0.58 -0.32 -20.31
N GLY A 213 0.35 0.32 -19.60
CA GLY A 213 0.02 1.24 -18.51
C GLY A 213 -0.58 0.59 -17.27
N LEU A 214 -0.77 -0.72 -17.24
CA LEU A 214 -1.51 -1.37 -16.17
C LEU A 214 -0.75 -1.37 -14.83
N LEU A 215 -1.46 -1.05 -13.73
CA LEU A 215 -0.93 -0.83 -12.37
C LEU A 215 0.11 0.31 -12.28
N ARG A 216 0.05 1.28 -13.19
CA ARG A 216 0.99 2.42 -13.29
C ARG A 216 0.33 3.78 -13.16
N SER A 217 -0.90 3.86 -12.66
CA SER A 217 -1.56 5.15 -12.46
C SER A 217 -0.83 6.02 -11.44
N GLY A 218 -0.90 7.34 -11.63
CA GLY A 218 -0.34 8.30 -10.68
C GLY A 218 -0.96 8.16 -9.28
N LEU A 219 -2.23 7.74 -9.21
CA LEU A 219 -2.92 7.47 -7.96
C LEU A 219 -2.28 6.31 -7.19
N LEU A 220 -1.94 5.21 -7.87
CA LEU A 220 -1.24 4.08 -7.25
C LEU A 220 0.15 4.47 -6.77
N VAL A 221 0.87 5.33 -7.51
CA VAL A 221 2.18 5.86 -7.09
C VAL A 221 2.03 6.69 -5.81
N SER A 222 1.04 7.59 -5.74
CA SER A 222 0.75 8.40 -4.55
C SER A 222 0.39 7.53 -3.35
N ALA A 223 -0.47 6.53 -3.55
CA ALA A 223 -0.86 5.59 -2.50
C ALA A 223 0.32 4.73 -2.00
N PHE A 224 1.18 4.27 -2.91
CA PHE A 224 2.38 3.52 -2.56
C PHE A 224 3.33 4.35 -1.69
N LYS A 225 3.59 5.60 -2.09
CA LYS A 225 4.38 6.55 -1.29
C LYS A 225 3.74 6.81 0.08
N HIS A 226 2.43 7.02 0.12
CA HIS A 226 1.72 7.26 1.36
C HIS A 226 1.89 6.12 2.37
N ILE A 227 1.82 4.86 1.90
CA ILE A 227 1.97 3.66 2.73
C ILE A 227 3.44 3.38 3.05
N PHE A 228 4.31 3.31 2.05
CA PHE A 228 5.66 2.75 2.24
C PHE A 228 6.73 3.79 2.57
N THR A 229 6.56 5.06 2.21
CA THR A 229 7.54 6.11 2.51
C THR A 229 7.01 7.06 3.57
N SER A 230 6.14 7.99 3.22
CA SER A 230 5.45 8.85 4.17
C SER A 230 4.29 9.60 3.49
N PRO A 231 3.24 9.98 4.22
CA PRO A 231 2.18 10.84 3.69
C PRO A 231 2.70 12.15 3.07
N SER A 232 3.74 12.75 3.67
CA SER A 232 4.36 13.99 3.19
C SER A 232 5.15 13.84 1.88
N SER A 233 5.60 12.63 1.54
CA SER A 233 6.43 12.39 0.34
C SER A 233 5.65 12.34 -0.97
N VAL A 234 4.32 12.48 -0.92
CA VAL A 234 3.47 12.49 -2.12
C VAL A 234 3.64 13.80 -2.89
N ASP A 235 3.58 14.95 -2.20
CA ASP A 235 3.56 16.28 -2.82
C ASP A 235 4.79 17.15 -2.51
N GLN A 236 5.55 16.83 -1.46
CA GLN A 236 6.65 17.68 -0.96
C GLN A 236 7.95 16.90 -0.77
N GLU A 237 9.05 17.63 -0.67
CA GLU A 237 10.30 17.07 -0.15
C GLU A 237 10.02 16.41 1.21
N PRO A 238 10.53 15.18 1.42
CA PRO A 238 10.14 14.39 2.57
C PRO A 238 10.63 15.03 3.88
N HIS A 239 9.71 15.66 4.61
CA HIS A 239 9.92 16.10 6.00
C HIS A 239 9.42 15.04 6.98
N ALA A 240 9.93 13.82 6.85
CA ALA A 240 9.49 12.70 7.68
C ALA A 240 10.05 12.84 9.12
N THR A 241 9.18 12.76 10.12
CA THR A 241 9.58 12.71 11.55
C THR A 241 9.88 11.28 12.02
N ARG A 242 9.47 10.29 11.24
CA ARG A 242 9.67 8.84 11.44
C ARG A 242 10.15 8.24 10.13
N SER A 243 10.91 7.15 10.20
CA SER A 243 11.27 6.39 8.99
C SER A 243 10.03 5.76 8.35
N GLY A 244 10.04 5.69 7.02
CA GLY A 244 8.98 5.03 6.26
C GLY A 244 8.97 3.52 6.44
N ASN A 245 7.83 2.89 6.20
CA ASN A 245 7.67 1.43 6.33
C ASN A 245 8.67 0.67 5.45
N ALA A 246 8.95 1.14 4.23
CA ALA A 246 9.94 0.52 3.37
C ALA A 246 11.34 0.53 4.01
N ARG A 247 11.75 1.67 4.57
CA ARG A 247 13.05 1.76 5.25
C ARG A 247 13.11 0.87 6.48
N ILE A 248 12.07 0.90 7.32
CA ILE A 248 12.00 0.13 8.57
C ILE A 248 12.25 -1.36 8.30
N HIS A 249 11.78 -1.87 7.16
CA HIS A 249 11.90 -3.28 6.81
C HIS A 249 12.91 -3.57 5.69
N GLY A 250 13.77 -2.61 5.30
CA GLY A 250 14.78 -2.83 4.26
C GLY A 250 14.19 -3.14 2.88
N MET A 251 13.00 -2.63 2.57
CA MET A 251 12.34 -2.83 1.28
C MET A 251 12.91 -1.86 0.25
N HIS A 252 13.67 -2.40 -0.71
CA HIS A 252 14.33 -1.62 -1.78
C HIS A 252 13.62 -1.70 -3.14
N SER A 253 12.64 -2.58 -3.28
CA SER A 253 11.90 -2.79 -4.52
C SER A 253 10.43 -3.06 -4.23
N VAL A 254 9.56 -2.62 -5.14
CA VAL A 254 8.14 -2.95 -5.15
C VAL A 254 7.96 -4.45 -5.42
N THR A 255 7.15 -5.14 -4.62
CA THR A 255 6.78 -6.55 -4.84
C THR A 255 5.38 -6.64 -5.46
N LYS A 256 5.09 -7.75 -6.17
CA LYS A 256 3.74 -8.02 -6.71
C LYS A 256 2.67 -7.94 -5.61
N ALA A 257 2.97 -8.48 -4.44
CA ALA A 257 2.07 -8.43 -3.29
C ALA A 257 1.86 -7.01 -2.76
N SER A 258 2.91 -6.16 -2.71
CA SER A 258 2.76 -4.76 -2.31
C SER A 258 1.95 -3.94 -3.32
N THR A 259 2.07 -4.22 -4.61
CA THR A 259 1.22 -3.59 -5.63
C THR A 259 -0.23 -4.01 -5.48
N ALA A 260 -0.49 -5.30 -5.28
CA ALA A 260 -1.83 -5.82 -5.02
C ALA A 260 -2.43 -5.20 -3.75
N TYR A 261 -1.66 -5.14 -2.66
CA TYR A 261 -2.04 -4.49 -1.41
C TYR A 261 -2.50 -3.04 -1.64
N VAL A 262 -1.64 -2.21 -2.23
CA VAL A 262 -1.92 -0.79 -2.48
C VAL A 262 -3.13 -0.62 -3.36
N THR A 263 -3.23 -1.44 -4.42
CA THR A 263 -4.40 -1.43 -5.32
C THR A 263 -5.69 -1.71 -4.58
N THR A 264 -5.72 -2.75 -3.74
CA THR A 264 -6.90 -3.06 -2.93
C THR A 264 -7.20 -1.93 -1.96
N GLN A 265 -6.20 -1.36 -1.30
CA GLN A 265 -6.43 -0.26 -0.37
C GLN A 265 -7.04 0.96 -1.07
N VAL A 266 -6.54 1.34 -2.25
CA VAL A 266 -7.08 2.44 -3.05
C VAL A 266 -8.54 2.17 -3.42
N ASN A 267 -8.85 0.97 -3.91
CA ASN A 267 -10.22 0.59 -4.26
C ASN A 267 -11.16 0.71 -3.05
N LEU A 268 -10.72 0.21 -1.88
CA LEU A 268 -11.48 0.32 -0.63
C LEU A 268 -11.72 1.77 -0.18
N THR A 269 -10.94 2.76 -0.62
CA THR A 269 -11.19 4.17 -0.27
C THR A 269 -12.34 4.81 -1.06
N PHE A 270 -12.68 4.27 -2.23
CA PHE A 270 -13.77 4.76 -3.08
C PHE A 270 -15.09 4.02 -2.85
N CYS A 271 -15.01 2.72 -2.53
CA CYS A 271 -16.20 1.92 -2.28
C CYS A 271 -16.56 1.92 -0.80
N THR A 272 -17.85 2.08 -0.49
CA THR A 272 -18.44 1.55 0.74
C THR A 272 -18.64 0.06 0.52
N LEU A 273 -17.94 -0.76 1.32
CA LEU A 273 -18.26 -2.18 1.47
C LEU A 273 -19.65 -2.33 2.08
#